data_AF-A0A3B5YXV9-F1
#
_entry.id   AF-A0A3B5YXV9-F1
#
_cell.length_a   1.000
_cell.length_b   1.000
_cell.length_c   1.000
_cell.angle_alpha   90.00
_cell.angle_beta   90.00
_cell.angle_gamma   90.00
#
_symmetry.space_group_name_H-M   'P 1'
#
loop_
_entity.id
_entity.type
_entity.pdbx_description
1 polymer ?
#
loop_
_entity_poly.entity_id
_entity_poly.type
_entity_poly.pdbx_seq_one_letter_code
_entity_poly.pdbx_strand_id
1 'polypeptide(L)'
;MRIPRRKAGVPLGVPSRRAQIAAVFALAVLLGVSVLYDSAHIAASLRRHSGYNRLSPTREAPAGAGPRATPAQAVESAGAATDRTDPPPRLGAEGVSKSNPGTAADGSSPETGVLKEVVAEGGEATCDMYKGRWVHDEENAPMYKESDCEFLTEQVTCMRNGRRSDEYQKWRWQPDACDLPRFDAKLLLEKLRNKRMMFVGDSLNRNQWESMVCLVQSVAPWDKKKLVKNGSLNVFRLHEYNATIEFYWAPFLVESNSDDPDIHSITDRMITPTSIAKHAANWIGVDYLIFNTYIWWMNTPKMKIVPDGSFTRKPVKYDELDRVVAYRQILETWSGWVEENVDPKRTMVLFMSVSPVHMQSEGWGSPDNIKCFSETQPVLNYTKTLDVGTDWDLFTESHEVTKAMKKVPVHFINITALSEIRKDAHTSVHTLRQGKLLTKEQQANPRKFADCIHWCLPGLPDTWNEFIYGHIVSSPLQRQIENQSAR
;
A
#
# COMPACT_ATOMS: atom_id res chain seq x y z
N MET A 1 -6.23 34.79 68.07
CA MET A 1 -5.38 34.66 66.86
C MET A 1 -6.29 34.53 65.64
N ARG A 2 -6.15 35.42 64.65
CA ARG A 2 -7.07 35.58 63.50
C ARG A 2 -6.59 34.79 62.28
N ILE A 3 -7.57 34.17 61.61
CA ILE A 3 -7.49 33.39 60.37
C ILE A 3 -7.18 34.31 59.16
N PRO A 4 -6.28 33.96 58.22
CA PRO A 4 -6.16 34.65 56.94
C PRO A 4 -7.08 34.04 55.87
N ARG A 5 -7.80 34.92 55.16
CA ARG A 5 -8.75 34.62 54.08
C ARG A 5 -8.04 34.15 52.79
N ARG A 6 -8.59 33.10 52.16
CA ARG A 6 -8.32 32.72 50.76
C ARG A 6 -8.76 33.85 49.81
N LYS A 7 -7.88 34.25 48.88
CA LYS A 7 -8.27 35.04 47.70
C LYS A 7 -8.91 34.12 46.67
N ALA A 8 -10.11 34.48 46.20
CA ALA A 8 -10.83 33.81 45.13
C ALA A 8 -10.09 33.94 43.80
N GLY A 9 -10.06 32.86 43.01
CA GLY A 9 -9.50 32.83 41.67
C GLY A 9 -10.32 33.65 40.67
N VAL A 10 -9.63 34.22 39.68
CA VAL A 10 -10.22 34.88 38.52
C VAL A 10 -10.85 33.82 37.62
N PRO A 11 -12.10 33.96 37.16
CA PRO A 11 -12.67 33.03 36.21
C PRO A 11 -12.04 33.25 34.83
N LEU A 12 -11.41 32.21 34.28
CA LEU A 12 -11.05 32.17 32.86
C LEU A 12 -12.36 32.25 32.05
N GLY A 13 -12.62 33.43 31.48
CA GLY A 13 -13.81 33.67 30.66
C GLY A 13 -13.81 32.75 29.44
N VAL A 14 -14.97 32.14 29.16
CA VAL A 14 -15.22 31.36 27.95
C VAL A 14 -14.98 32.28 26.73
N PRO A 15 -14.10 31.92 25.78
CA PRO A 15 -13.85 32.76 24.61
C PRO A 15 -15.15 32.96 23.82
N SER A 16 -15.37 34.19 23.35
CA SER A 16 -16.59 34.52 22.62
C SER A 16 -16.76 33.61 21.40
N ARG A 17 -18.01 33.36 21.00
CA ARG A 17 -18.34 32.51 19.84
C ARG A 17 -17.60 32.97 18.58
N ARG A 18 -17.35 34.27 18.42
CA ARG A 18 -16.54 34.85 17.33
C ARG A 18 -15.05 34.49 17.42
N ALA A 19 -14.47 34.50 18.63
CA ALA A 19 -13.07 34.10 18.84
C ALA A 19 -12.86 32.60 18.62
N GLN A 20 -13.83 31.77 19.02
CA GLN A 20 -13.82 30.33 18.73
C GLN A 20 -13.95 30.06 17.24
N ILE A 21 -14.86 30.76 16.55
CA ILE A 21 -15.00 30.66 15.09
C ILE A 21 -13.72 31.13 14.38
N ALA A 22 -13.13 32.25 14.80
CA ALA A 22 -11.87 32.75 14.22
C ALA A 22 -10.70 31.79 14.46
N ALA A 23 -10.61 31.16 15.63
CA ALA A 23 -9.60 30.13 15.92
C ALA A 23 -9.81 28.89 15.06
N VAL A 24 -11.05 28.43 14.87
CA VAL A 24 -11.39 27.31 13.98
C VAL A 24 -11.07 27.64 12.52
N PHE A 25 -11.34 28.86 12.05
CA PHE A 25 -10.97 29.29 10.71
C PHE A 25 -9.46 29.43 10.54
N ALA A 26 -8.74 29.98 11.52
CA ALA A 26 -7.28 30.06 11.48
C ALA A 26 -6.64 28.66 11.48
N LEU A 27 -7.16 27.74 12.30
CA LEU A 27 -6.72 26.34 12.32
C LEU A 27 -7.06 25.65 10.99
N ALA A 28 -8.25 25.86 10.43
CA ALA A 28 -8.65 25.31 9.14
C ALA A 28 -7.83 25.88 7.96
N VAL A 29 -7.39 27.14 8.04
CA VAL A 29 -6.50 27.75 7.04
C VAL A 29 -5.08 27.21 7.18
N LEU A 30 -4.56 27.09 8.41
CA LEU A 30 -3.24 26.50 8.69
C LEU A 30 -3.17 25.04 8.24
N LEU A 31 -4.18 24.24 8.59
CA LEU A 31 -4.32 22.86 8.11
C LEU A 31 -4.48 22.84 6.58
N GLY A 32 -5.30 23.73 6.02
CA GLY A 32 -5.56 23.98 4.59
C GLY A 32 -4.31 24.09 3.73
N VAL A 33 -3.30 24.82 4.24
CA VAL A 33 -1.98 24.98 3.63
C VAL A 33 -1.18 23.66 3.69
N SER A 34 -1.12 22.99 4.84
CA SER A 34 -0.25 21.82 5.07
C SER A 34 -0.48 20.62 4.12
N VAL A 35 -1.71 20.34 3.69
CA VAL A 35 -1.97 19.17 2.80
C VAL A 35 -1.83 19.50 1.31
N LEU A 36 -2.10 20.75 0.90
CA LEU A 36 -1.73 21.20 -0.45
C LEU A 36 -0.22 21.12 -0.59
N TYR A 37 0.45 21.44 0.51
CA TYR A 37 1.88 21.38 0.64
C TYR A 37 2.38 19.93 0.55
N ASP A 38 1.87 18.95 1.32
CA ASP A 38 2.40 17.58 1.29
C ASP A 38 2.35 16.91 -0.10
N SER A 39 1.20 16.91 -0.78
CA SER A 39 1.12 16.32 -2.14
C SER A 39 1.93 17.13 -3.17
N ALA A 40 2.02 18.46 -3.02
CA ALA A 40 2.85 19.29 -3.88
C ALA A 40 4.35 19.14 -3.57
N HIS A 41 4.72 18.88 -2.32
CA HIS A 41 6.08 18.68 -1.84
C HIS A 41 6.61 17.32 -2.25
N ILE A 42 5.82 16.26 -2.11
CA ILE A 42 6.14 14.95 -2.67
C ILE A 42 6.29 15.11 -4.18
N ALA A 43 5.34 15.72 -4.89
CA ALA A 43 5.47 15.96 -6.33
C ALA A 43 6.72 16.78 -6.71
N ALA A 44 7.07 17.80 -5.94
CA ALA A 44 8.24 18.66 -6.18
C ALA A 44 9.58 17.97 -5.82
N SER A 45 9.57 17.12 -4.79
CA SER A 45 10.69 16.27 -4.37
C SER A 45 10.98 15.24 -5.46
N LEU A 46 9.94 14.56 -5.95
CA LEU A 46 10.01 13.59 -7.04
C LEU A 46 10.52 14.21 -8.35
N ARG A 47 10.07 15.41 -8.72
CA ARG A 47 10.61 16.13 -9.89
C ARG A 47 12.09 16.45 -9.76
N ARG A 48 12.56 16.82 -8.56
CA ARG A 48 13.99 17.06 -8.30
C ARG A 48 14.81 15.78 -8.38
N HIS A 49 14.27 14.65 -7.92
CA HIS A 49 14.95 13.36 -7.99
C HIS A 49 15.07 12.83 -9.41
N SER A 50 14.01 12.94 -10.23
CA SER A 50 14.06 12.59 -11.66
C SER A 50 15.11 13.42 -12.43
N GLY A 51 15.30 14.69 -12.02
CA GLY A 51 16.37 15.55 -12.54
C GLY A 51 17.79 15.08 -12.16
N TYR A 52 17.98 14.53 -10.97
CA TYR A 52 19.27 13.98 -10.52
C TYR A 52 19.62 12.67 -11.24
N ASN A 53 18.65 11.80 -11.50
CA ASN A 53 18.87 10.56 -12.27
C ASN A 53 19.21 10.82 -13.76
N ARG A 54 18.90 12.00 -14.30
CA ARG A 54 19.37 12.42 -15.64
C ARG A 54 20.82 12.94 -15.66
N LEU A 55 21.44 13.17 -14.51
CA LEU A 55 22.78 13.75 -14.37
C LEU A 55 23.70 12.79 -13.62
N SER A 56 24.03 11.65 -14.25
CA SER A 56 25.19 10.84 -13.88
C SER A 56 25.95 10.45 -15.15
N PRO A 57 27.22 10.87 -15.32
CA PRO A 57 27.99 10.60 -16.53
C PRO A 57 28.57 9.18 -16.52
N THR A 58 28.50 8.57 -17.70
CA THR A 58 29.11 7.32 -18.13
C THR A 58 30.58 7.19 -17.75
N ARG A 59 30.95 6.02 -17.20
CA ARG A 59 32.34 5.58 -17.03
C ARG A 59 32.83 4.97 -18.35
N GLU A 60 33.73 5.65 -19.04
CA GLU A 60 34.47 5.14 -20.21
C GLU A 60 35.60 4.19 -19.81
N ALA A 61 35.87 3.18 -20.66
CA ALA A 61 37.16 2.53 -20.88
C ALA A 61 37.14 1.84 -22.27
N PRO A 62 38.28 1.55 -22.94
CA PRO A 62 38.69 2.24 -24.15
C PRO A 62 38.63 1.43 -25.46
N ALA A 63 38.87 2.17 -26.55
CA ALA A 63 38.74 1.83 -27.96
C ALA A 63 39.64 0.70 -28.51
N GLY A 64 39.12 0.00 -29.53
CA GLY A 64 39.87 -0.72 -30.56
C GLY A 64 39.23 -0.50 -31.94
N ALA A 65 40.01 0.04 -32.88
CA ALA A 65 39.64 0.41 -34.26
C ALA A 65 39.23 -0.82 -35.11
N GLY A 66 38.12 -0.82 -35.86
CA GLY A 66 37.92 -0.25 -37.21
C GLY A 66 37.67 -1.40 -38.23
N PRO A 67 37.21 -1.19 -39.49
CA PRO A 67 36.71 0.03 -40.13
C PRO A 67 35.35 -0.11 -40.89
N ARG A 68 34.62 1.03 -40.89
CA ARG A 68 33.88 1.71 -41.98
C ARG A 68 33.44 0.96 -43.26
N ALA A 69 32.13 1.08 -43.56
CA ALA A 69 31.60 1.43 -44.87
C ALA A 69 30.32 2.29 -44.72
N THR A 70 30.18 3.32 -45.56
CA THR A 70 29.06 4.30 -45.64
C THR A 70 28.55 4.35 -47.11
N PRO A 71 27.60 5.22 -47.52
CA PRO A 71 26.17 4.89 -47.68
C PRO A 71 25.63 5.21 -49.10
N ALA A 72 24.38 4.85 -49.41
CA ALA A 72 23.64 5.33 -50.58
C ALA A 72 22.16 5.39 -50.19
N GLN A 73 21.50 6.55 -50.09
CA GLN A 73 21.06 7.55 -51.08
C GLN A 73 19.54 7.50 -51.21
N ALA A 74 18.94 8.68 -51.04
CA ALA A 74 17.51 8.96 -51.14
C ALA A 74 17.03 9.03 -52.59
N VAL A 75 15.75 8.74 -52.81
CA VAL A 75 14.98 9.24 -53.97
C VAL A 75 13.57 9.60 -53.49
N GLU A 76 13.22 10.88 -53.62
CA GLU A 76 11.84 11.38 -53.67
C GLU A 76 11.25 11.14 -55.07
N SER A 77 9.95 10.83 -55.15
CA SER A 77 9.06 11.54 -56.09
C SER A 77 7.58 11.34 -55.71
N ALA A 78 6.83 12.43 -55.85
CA ALA A 78 5.42 12.57 -55.55
C ALA A 78 4.51 12.09 -56.70
N GLY A 79 3.24 11.77 -56.39
CA GLY A 79 2.21 11.57 -57.41
C GLY A 79 0.84 11.16 -56.88
N ALA A 80 0.02 12.17 -56.59
CA ALA A 80 -1.44 12.30 -56.74
C ALA A 80 -2.44 11.24 -56.20
N ALA A 81 -3.46 11.79 -55.53
CA ALA A 81 -4.65 11.15 -55.00
C ALA A 81 -5.61 10.58 -56.05
N THR A 82 -6.42 9.59 -55.67
CA THR A 82 -7.88 9.59 -55.88
C THR A 82 -8.59 8.62 -54.94
N ASP A 83 -9.80 9.05 -54.60
CA ASP A 83 -10.84 8.56 -53.72
C ASP A 83 -11.50 7.23 -54.19
N ARG A 84 -11.86 6.33 -53.25
CA ARG A 84 -13.17 5.65 -53.12
C ARG A 84 -13.15 4.40 -52.22
N THR A 85 -13.96 4.49 -51.16
CA THR A 85 -14.91 3.50 -50.59
C THR A 85 -14.88 2.05 -51.08
N ASP A 86 -14.61 1.08 -50.18
CA ASP A 86 -15.58 0.10 -49.60
C ASP A 86 -14.90 -1.16 -49.02
N PRO A 87 -15.53 -1.88 -48.07
CA PRO A 87 -14.89 -2.87 -47.19
C PRO A 87 -14.92 -4.31 -47.76
N PRO A 88 -14.07 -5.24 -47.26
CA PRO A 88 -14.16 -6.64 -47.65
C PRO A 88 -15.18 -7.45 -46.79
N PRO A 89 -15.67 -8.59 -47.30
CA PRO A 89 -16.98 -9.12 -46.97
C PRO A 89 -16.97 -10.27 -45.95
N ARG A 90 -18.12 -10.43 -45.29
CA ARG A 90 -18.55 -11.67 -44.61
C ARG A 90 -19.10 -12.67 -45.64
N LEU A 91 -18.66 -13.92 -45.53
CA LEU A 91 -19.35 -15.15 -45.93
C LEU A 91 -19.15 -16.10 -44.74
N GLY A 92 -20.12 -16.82 -44.19
CA GLY A 92 -21.30 -17.44 -44.78
C GLY A 92 -21.25 -18.91 -44.31
N ALA A 93 -22.25 -19.31 -43.53
CA ALA A 93 -22.30 -20.57 -42.78
C ALA A 93 -22.73 -21.77 -43.65
N GLU A 94 -22.35 -22.98 -43.20
CA GLU A 94 -23.05 -24.29 -43.26
C GLU A 94 -22.01 -25.38 -42.91
N GLY A 95 -22.27 -26.49 -42.21
CA GLY A 95 -23.51 -27.09 -41.76
C GLY A 95 -23.30 -28.08 -40.59
N VAL A 96 -24.44 -28.55 -40.10
CA VAL A 96 -24.68 -29.38 -38.92
C VAL A 96 -24.44 -30.87 -39.22
N SER A 97 -23.95 -31.63 -38.23
CA SER A 97 -24.38 -33.03 -38.05
C SER A 97 -24.41 -33.41 -36.57
N LYS A 98 -25.57 -33.93 -36.15
CA LYS A 98 -25.89 -34.47 -34.83
C LYS A 98 -25.52 -35.95 -34.76
N SER A 99 -25.04 -36.40 -33.60
CA SER A 99 -25.43 -37.71 -33.06
C SER A 99 -25.35 -37.69 -31.52
N ASN A 100 -26.32 -38.35 -30.90
CA ASN A 100 -26.63 -38.49 -29.47
C ASN A 100 -27.24 -39.91 -29.34
N PRO A 101 -27.61 -40.48 -28.16
CA PRO A 101 -26.93 -40.65 -26.87
C PRO A 101 -27.05 -42.11 -26.33
N GLY A 102 -26.52 -42.42 -25.12
CA GLY A 102 -26.88 -43.60 -24.32
C GLY A 102 -25.87 -43.92 -23.19
N THR A 103 -26.14 -43.57 -21.92
CA THR A 103 -26.66 -44.42 -20.79
C THR A 103 -25.64 -45.43 -20.24
N ALA A 104 -25.38 -45.61 -18.94
CA ALA A 104 -25.98 -45.14 -17.67
C ALA A 104 -25.00 -45.37 -16.48
N ALA A 105 -25.27 -44.66 -15.37
CA ALA A 105 -25.08 -44.95 -13.94
C ALA A 105 -23.77 -45.59 -13.40
N ASP A 106 -23.14 -44.96 -12.40
CA ASP A 106 -23.41 -45.23 -10.98
C ASP A 106 -22.80 -44.13 -10.08
N GLY A 107 -23.34 -43.96 -8.89
CA GLY A 107 -23.07 -42.83 -8.00
C GLY A 107 -21.83 -42.97 -7.10
N SER A 108 -21.23 -41.83 -6.77
CA SER A 108 -20.57 -41.61 -5.48
C SER A 108 -20.44 -40.11 -5.19
N SER A 109 -20.62 -39.77 -3.91
CA SER A 109 -20.57 -38.43 -3.31
C SER A 109 -19.25 -37.69 -3.60
N PRO A 110 -19.21 -36.36 -3.73
CA PRO A 110 -17.95 -35.64 -3.87
C PRO A 110 -17.27 -35.54 -2.51
N GLU A 111 -16.30 -36.43 -2.26
CA GLU A 111 -15.31 -36.20 -1.22
C GLU A 111 -14.45 -34.99 -1.60
N THR A 112 -14.22 -34.16 -0.60
CA THR A 112 -13.41 -32.95 -0.57
C THR A 112 -12.04 -33.18 -1.21
N GLY A 113 -11.79 -32.50 -2.33
CA GLY A 113 -10.47 -32.42 -2.96
C GLY A 113 -9.47 -31.77 -2.02
N VAL A 114 -8.66 -32.61 -1.39
CA VAL A 114 -7.53 -32.23 -0.54
C VAL A 114 -6.54 -31.39 -1.35
N LEU A 115 -6.25 -30.20 -0.81
CA LEU A 115 -5.22 -29.26 -1.26
C LEU A 115 -3.92 -29.99 -1.59
N LYS A 116 -3.47 -29.92 -2.85
CA LYS A 116 -2.11 -30.32 -3.23
C LYS A 116 -1.11 -29.33 -2.63
N GLU A 117 -0.61 -29.73 -1.46
CA GLU A 117 0.78 -29.69 -1.03
C GLU A 117 1.69 -28.64 -1.70
N VAL A 118 1.78 -27.47 -1.06
CA VAL A 118 2.96 -26.60 -1.16
C VAL A 118 3.89 -26.99 -0.02
N VAL A 119 4.73 -27.99 -0.26
CA VAL A 119 5.95 -28.26 0.52
C VAL A 119 7.06 -28.50 -0.47
N ALA A 120 7.98 -27.54 -0.54
CA ALA A 120 9.24 -27.73 -1.23
C ALA A 120 10.12 -28.67 -0.41
N GLU A 121 10.22 -29.92 -0.83
CA GLU A 121 11.47 -30.68 -0.82
C GLU A 121 11.56 -31.46 -2.14
N GLY A 122 12.36 -30.94 -3.09
CA GLY A 122 12.76 -31.64 -4.31
C GLY A 122 12.40 -30.94 -5.62
N GLY A 123 13.32 -30.12 -6.15
CA GLY A 123 13.58 -30.03 -7.59
C GLY A 123 12.56 -29.36 -8.52
N GLU A 124 11.55 -28.62 -8.05
CA GLU A 124 10.67 -27.80 -8.90
C GLU A 124 11.02 -26.30 -8.83
N ALA A 125 10.85 -25.59 -9.95
CA ALA A 125 11.11 -24.16 -10.05
C ALA A 125 10.41 -23.39 -8.92
N THR A 126 11.19 -22.69 -8.09
CA THR A 126 10.67 -21.87 -7.00
C THR A 126 9.71 -20.81 -7.55
N CYS A 127 8.43 -20.83 -7.15
CA CYS A 127 7.49 -19.82 -7.60
C CYS A 127 7.77 -18.48 -6.93
N ASP A 128 8.20 -17.50 -7.72
CA ASP A 128 8.21 -16.10 -7.31
C ASP A 128 6.81 -15.50 -7.50
N MET A 129 6.06 -15.42 -6.40
CA MET A 129 4.68 -14.90 -6.40
C MET A 129 4.58 -13.41 -6.79
N TYR A 130 5.70 -12.68 -6.80
CA TYR A 130 5.74 -11.24 -7.09
C TYR A 130 6.09 -10.94 -8.55
N LYS A 131 6.43 -11.96 -9.34
CA LYS A 131 6.70 -11.86 -10.77
C LYS A 131 5.56 -12.46 -11.58
N GLY A 132 4.97 -11.66 -12.45
CA GLY A 132 3.72 -12.01 -13.12
C GLY A 132 3.11 -10.84 -13.88
N ARG A 133 1.78 -10.89 -14.03
CA ARG A 133 0.99 -9.90 -14.75
C ARG A 133 -0.37 -9.68 -14.13
N TRP A 134 -0.92 -8.49 -14.34
CA TRP A 134 -2.31 -8.21 -14.05
C TRP A 134 -3.22 -8.83 -15.12
N VAL A 135 -4.27 -9.51 -14.68
CA VAL A 135 -5.26 -10.17 -15.52
C VAL A 135 -6.63 -9.60 -15.16
N HIS A 136 -7.40 -9.24 -16.18
CA HIS A 136 -8.79 -8.81 -16.00
C HIS A 136 -9.67 -10.04 -15.71
N ASP A 137 -10.38 -10.01 -14.59
CA ASP A 137 -11.18 -11.11 -14.07
C ASP A 137 -12.41 -10.56 -13.33
N GLU A 138 -13.45 -10.24 -14.09
CA GLU A 138 -14.73 -9.74 -13.56
C GLU A 138 -15.54 -10.84 -12.84
N GLU A 139 -15.21 -12.11 -13.08
CA GLU A 139 -15.91 -13.24 -12.45
C GLU A 139 -15.48 -13.42 -10.98
N ASN A 140 -14.21 -13.17 -10.69
CA ASN A 140 -13.62 -13.41 -9.36
C ASN A 140 -13.19 -12.15 -8.60
N ALA A 141 -13.17 -10.98 -9.25
CA ALA A 141 -12.80 -9.71 -8.63
C ALA A 141 -13.90 -8.64 -8.79
N PRO A 142 -14.14 -7.81 -7.75
CA PRO A 142 -13.48 -7.81 -6.46
C PRO A 142 -13.99 -8.90 -5.50
N MET A 143 -13.20 -9.24 -4.48
CA MET A 143 -13.56 -10.23 -3.45
C MET A 143 -14.71 -9.80 -2.53
N TYR A 144 -14.98 -8.49 -2.46
CA TYR A 144 -16.10 -7.88 -1.75
C TYR A 144 -16.49 -6.58 -2.45
N LYS A 145 -17.72 -6.10 -2.26
CA LYS A 145 -18.13 -4.78 -2.76
C LYS A 145 -17.91 -3.71 -1.70
N GLU A 146 -17.66 -2.48 -2.14
CA GLU A 146 -17.51 -1.31 -1.25
C GLU A 146 -18.73 -1.12 -0.32
N SER A 147 -19.94 -1.44 -0.81
CA SER A 147 -21.19 -1.37 -0.03
C SER A 147 -21.29 -2.41 1.07
N ASP A 148 -20.57 -3.52 0.96
CA ASP A 148 -20.73 -4.68 1.84
C ASP A 148 -19.83 -4.59 3.08
N CYS A 149 -18.91 -3.61 3.11
CA CYS A 149 -17.99 -3.38 4.22
C CYS A 149 -18.20 -2.00 4.87
N GLU A 150 -18.95 -1.96 5.97
CA GLU A 150 -19.24 -0.74 6.73
C GLU A 150 -18.01 -0.17 7.47
N PHE A 151 -16.92 -0.93 7.55
CA PHE A 151 -15.70 -0.52 8.25
C PHE A 151 -14.77 0.35 7.39
N LEU A 152 -15.02 0.44 6.08
CA LEU A 152 -14.27 1.33 5.19
C LEU A 152 -14.46 2.79 5.59
N THR A 153 -13.34 3.50 5.74
CA THR A 153 -13.38 4.94 5.94
C THR A 153 -13.74 5.66 4.63
N GLU A 154 -14.25 6.88 4.75
CA GLU A 154 -14.54 7.72 3.58
C GLU A 154 -13.29 8.07 2.77
N GLN A 155 -12.07 7.80 3.26
CA GLN A 155 -10.84 8.03 2.50
C GLN A 155 -10.76 7.11 1.27
N VAL A 156 -11.28 5.89 1.37
CA VAL A 156 -11.04 4.79 0.41
C VAL A 156 -12.29 4.34 -0.34
N THR A 157 -13.48 4.84 0.03
CA THR A 157 -14.78 4.51 -0.58
C THR A 157 -15.02 5.30 -1.87
N CYS A 158 -14.21 5.04 -2.88
CA CYS A 158 -14.18 5.81 -4.12
C CYS A 158 -15.52 5.87 -4.85
N MET A 159 -16.24 4.75 -4.92
CA MET A 159 -17.52 4.69 -5.62
C MET A 159 -18.56 5.58 -4.93
N ARG A 160 -18.68 5.47 -3.60
CA ARG A 160 -19.52 6.37 -2.78
C ARG A 160 -19.09 7.83 -2.90
N ASN A 161 -17.80 8.08 -3.08
CA ASN A 161 -17.23 9.42 -3.25
C ASN A 161 -17.33 9.97 -4.69
N GLY A 162 -18.08 9.29 -5.56
CA GLY A 162 -18.44 9.78 -6.89
C GLY A 162 -17.61 9.22 -8.04
N ARG A 163 -16.72 8.24 -7.79
CA ARG A 163 -16.06 7.50 -8.87
C ARG A 163 -17.11 6.72 -9.64
N ARG A 164 -17.11 6.84 -10.97
CA ARG A 164 -18.15 6.25 -11.83
C ARG A 164 -17.78 4.90 -12.43
N SER A 165 -16.49 4.61 -12.54
CA SER A 165 -15.99 3.37 -13.12
C SER A 165 -15.38 2.51 -12.02
N ASP A 166 -15.83 1.26 -11.96
CA ASP A 166 -15.36 0.19 -11.09
C ASP A 166 -14.40 -0.78 -11.82
N GLU A 167 -14.01 -0.49 -13.06
CA GLU A 167 -13.13 -1.36 -13.87
C GLU A 167 -11.80 -1.69 -13.17
N TYR A 168 -11.29 -0.76 -12.36
CA TYR A 168 -10.09 -0.97 -11.54
C TYR A 168 -10.24 -2.09 -10.50
N GLN A 169 -11.46 -2.45 -10.12
CA GLN A 169 -11.77 -3.51 -9.15
C GLN A 169 -11.69 -4.91 -9.77
N LYS A 170 -11.72 -5.01 -11.10
CA LYS A 170 -11.83 -6.27 -11.87
C LYS A 170 -10.46 -6.85 -12.26
N TRP A 171 -9.41 -6.50 -11.54
CA TRP A 171 -8.04 -6.91 -11.84
C TRP A 171 -7.48 -7.78 -10.74
N ARG A 172 -6.92 -8.94 -11.11
CA ARG A 172 -6.18 -9.83 -10.22
C ARG A 172 -4.74 -10.00 -10.68
N TRP A 173 -3.85 -10.31 -9.74
CA TRP A 173 -2.46 -10.64 -10.06
C TRP A 173 -2.32 -12.13 -10.38
N GLN A 174 -1.62 -12.45 -11.46
CA GLN A 174 -1.28 -13.80 -11.87
C GLN A 174 0.25 -13.95 -11.90
N PRO A 175 0.85 -14.68 -10.95
CA PRO A 175 2.26 -15.05 -11.04
C PRO A 175 2.54 -15.89 -12.29
N ASP A 176 3.75 -15.79 -12.82
CA ASP A 176 4.12 -16.45 -14.08
C ASP A 176 4.28 -17.98 -13.94
N ALA A 177 4.74 -18.43 -12.76
CA ALA A 177 5.14 -19.82 -12.53
C ALA A 177 4.17 -20.61 -11.63
N CYS A 178 3.18 -19.95 -11.02
CA CYS A 178 2.16 -20.61 -10.20
C CYS A 178 0.89 -19.76 -10.06
N ASP A 179 -0.13 -20.35 -9.47
CA ASP A 179 -1.33 -19.63 -9.04
C ASP A 179 -1.19 -19.17 -7.59
N LEU A 180 -1.73 -17.99 -7.28
CA LEU A 180 -1.92 -17.58 -5.90
C LEU A 180 -2.97 -18.48 -5.23
N PRO A 181 -2.79 -18.84 -3.95
CA PRO A 181 -3.82 -19.55 -3.22
C PRO A 181 -5.07 -18.67 -3.16
N ARG A 182 -6.20 -19.19 -3.63
CA ARG A 182 -7.48 -18.49 -3.59
C ARG A 182 -7.76 -18.04 -2.16
N PHE A 183 -8.08 -16.77 -1.99
CA PHE A 183 -8.41 -16.21 -0.69
C PHE A 183 -9.64 -16.90 -0.10
N ASP A 184 -9.49 -17.43 1.12
CA ASP A 184 -10.57 -17.97 1.94
C ASP A 184 -10.54 -17.31 3.30
N ALA A 185 -11.52 -16.45 3.54
CA ALA A 185 -11.67 -15.71 4.79
C ALA A 185 -11.81 -16.64 6.00
N LYS A 186 -12.55 -17.75 5.89
CA LYS A 186 -12.72 -18.70 7.01
C LYS A 186 -11.39 -19.36 7.34
N LEU A 187 -10.65 -19.79 6.32
CA LEU A 187 -9.34 -20.40 6.52
C LEU A 187 -8.37 -19.43 7.21
N LEU A 188 -8.32 -18.17 6.76
CA LEU A 188 -7.51 -17.14 7.42
C LEU A 188 -7.93 -16.94 8.88
N LEU A 189 -9.23 -16.86 9.15
CA LEU A 189 -9.73 -16.66 10.51
C LEU A 189 -9.47 -17.86 11.43
N GLU A 190 -9.49 -19.09 10.91
CA GLU A 190 -9.04 -20.26 11.67
C GLU A 190 -7.54 -20.17 12.00
N LYS A 191 -6.70 -19.72 11.06
CA LYS A 191 -5.28 -19.47 11.33
C LYS A 191 -5.06 -18.37 12.37
N LEU A 192 -5.98 -17.40 12.44
CA LEU A 192 -5.99 -16.30 13.42
C LEU A 192 -6.72 -16.63 14.73
N ARG A 193 -7.25 -17.85 14.91
CA ARG A 193 -8.00 -18.20 16.12
C ARG A 193 -7.12 -18.03 17.37
N ASN A 194 -7.61 -17.26 18.35
CA ASN A 194 -6.89 -16.87 19.56
C ASN A 194 -5.61 -16.04 19.34
N LYS A 195 -5.48 -15.37 18.19
CA LYS A 195 -4.28 -14.65 17.79
C LYS A 195 -4.55 -13.19 17.41
N ARG A 196 -3.46 -12.43 17.33
CA ARG A 196 -3.43 -11.03 16.93
C ARG A 196 -2.62 -10.86 15.64
N MET A 197 -3.22 -10.20 14.66
CA MET A 197 -2.55 -9.69 13.47
C MET A 197 -2.45 -8.17 13.56
N MET A 198 -1.27 -7.58 13.38
CA MET A 198 -1.08 -6.13 13.48
C MET A 198 -0.30 -5.58 12.29
N PHE A 199 -0.91 -4.61 11.61
CA PHE A 199 -0.26 -3.74 10.65
C PHE A 199 0.36 -2.56 11.40
N VAL A 200 1.65 -2.31 11.21
CA VAL A 200 2.40 -1.24 11.87
C VAL A 200 3.05 -0.37 10.82
N GLY A 201 2.78 0.93 10.81
CA GLY A 201 3.43 1.82 9.85
C GLY A 201 2.66 3.08 9.52
N ASP A 202 2.74 3.46 8.25
CA ASP A 202 2.15 4.69 7.70
C ASP A 202 0.71 4.49 7.19
N SER A 203 0.19 5.50 6.49
CA SER A 203 -1.19 5.49 6.00
C SER A 203 -1.46 4.44 4.91
N LEU A 204 -0.43 3.92 4.22
CA LEU A 204 -0.59 2.86 3.24
C LEU A 204 -0.79 1.51 3.94
N ASN A 205 -0.13 1.29 5.09
CA ASN A 205 -0.42 0.10 5.91
C ASN A 205 -1.81 0.19 6.54
N ARG A 206 -2.29 1.40 6.89
CA ARG A 206 -3.69 1.60 7.28
C ARG A 206 -4.66 1.24 6.15
N ASN A 207 -4.33 1.67 4.92
CA ASN A 207 -5.10 1.34 3.72
C ASN A 207 -5.18 -0.18 3.51
N GLN A 208 -4.06 -0.89 3.71
CA GLN A 208 -4.01 -2.35 3.63
C GLN A 208 -4.75 -3.05 4.77
N TRP A 209 -4.69 -2.51 5.99
CA TRP A 209 -5.46 -3.00 7.13
C TRP A 209 -6.97 -2.88 6.91
N GLU A 210 -7.46 -1.75 6.37
CA GLU A 210 -8.89 -1.60 6.03
C GLU A 210 -9.34 -2.65 5.01
N SER A 211 -8.49 -2.94 4.02
CA SER A 211 -8.72 -4.03 3.06
C SER A 211 -8.82 -5.39 3.77
N MET A 212 -7.87 -5.71 4.65
CA MET A 212 -7.86 -6.99 5.38
C MET A 212 -9.11 -7.14 6.25
N VAL A 213 -9.56 -6.07 6.92
CA VAL A 213 -10.82 -6.08 7.67
C VAL A 213 -11.99 -6.42 6.75
N CYS A 214 -12.09 -5.80 5.58
CA CYS A 214 -13.19 -6.05 4.65
C CYS A 214 -13.17 -7.44 4.01
N LEU A 215 -11.98 -7.98 3.77
CA LEU A 215 -11.80 -9.34 3.27
C LEU A 215 -12.38 -10.40 4.23
N VAL A 216 -12.31 -10.17 5.55
CA VAL A 216 -12.75 -11.18 6.54
C VAL A 216 -14.09 -10.89 7.21
N GLN A 217 -14.54 -9.63 7.23
CA GLN A 217 -15.66 -9.22 8.10
C GLN A 217 -16.97 -9.93 7.80
N SER A 218 -17.19 -10.37 6.56
CA SER A 218 -18.43 -11.01 6.12
C SER A 218 -18.64 -12.39 6.75
N VAL A 219 -17.57 -13.03 7.24
CA VAL A 219 -17.63 -14.34 7.89
C VAL A 219 -18.30 -14.28 9.26
N ALA A 220 -18.19 -13.15 9.97
CA ALA A 220 -18.75 -12.98 11.30
C ALA A 220 -20.07 -12.18 11.28
N PRO A 221 -21.09 -12.61 12.06
CA PRO A 221 -22.29 -11.82 12.31
C PRO A 221 -21.98 -10.44 12.87
N TRP A 222 -22.88 -9.47 12.63
CA TRP A 222 -22.66 -8.08 13.04
C TRP A 222 -22.46 -7.90 14.56
N ASP A 223 -23.23 -8.62 15.38
CA ASP A 223 -23.10 -8.59 16.84
C ASP A 223 -21.84 -9.30 17.37
N LYS A 224 -21.11 -10.00 16.49
CA LYS A 224 -19.88 -10.75 16.81
C LYS A 224 -18.61 -10.09 16.29
N LYS A 225 -18.69 -8.87 15.74
CA LYS A 225 -17.53 -8.10 15.29
C LYS A 225 -17.58 -6.66 15.78
N LYS A 226 -16.42 -6.07 16.04
CA LYS A 226 -16.34 -4.70 16.57
C LYS A 226 -15.02 -4.03 16.22
N LEU A 227 -15.08 -2.79 15.75
CA LEU A 227 -13.93 -1.90 15.62
C LEU A 227 -13.83 -0.97 16.84
N VAL A 228 -12.65 -0.88 17.44
CA VAL A 228 -12.33 0.06 18.52
C VAL A 228 -11.08 0.84 18.15
N LYS A 229 -11.15 2.17 18.22
CA LYS A 229 -10.01 3.08 18.00
C LYS A 229 -9.55 3.62 19.35
N ASN A 230 -8.26 3.52 19.66
CA ASN A 230 -7.69 3.99 20.91
C ASN A 230 -6.31 4.61 20.65
N GLY A 231 -6.27 5.93 20.48
CA GLY A 231 -5.05 6.65 20.10
C GLY A 231 -4.45 6.04 18.84
N SER A 232 -3.17 5.68 18.89
CA SER A 232 -2.42 5.10 17.77
C SER A 232 -2.86 3.69 17.38
N LEU A 233 -3.69 3.00 18.18
CA LEU A 233 -4.09 1.60 17.95
C LEU A 233 -5.57 1.47 17.56
N ASN A 234 -5.83 0.92 16.38
CA ASN A 234 -7.15 0.48 15.94
C ASN A 234 -7.23 -1.06 16.04
N VAL A 235 -8.31 -1.58 16.64
CA VAL A 235 -8.50 -3.02 16.86
C VAL A 235 -9.84 -3.44 16.29
N PHE A 236 -9.83 -4.19 15.19
CA PHE A 236 -10.98 -4.93 14.71
C PHE A 236 -11.01 -6.31 15.38
N ARG A 237 -12.09 -6.63 16.10
CA ARG A 237 -12.27 -7.88 16.85
C ARG A 237 -13.32 -8.76 16.18
N LEU A 238 -13.03 -10.05 16.13
CA LEU A 238 -13.93 -11.12 15.67
C LEU A 238 -14.12 -12.10 16.83
N HIS A 239 -15.26 -11.99 17.53
CA HIS A 239 -15.49 -12.65 18.82
C HIS A 239 -15.51 -14.19 18.71
N GLU A 240 -16.10 -14.74 17.65
CA GLU A 240 -16.21 -16.20 17.45
C GLU A 240 -14.86 -16.89 17.24
N TYR A 241 -13.86 -16.14 16.76
CA TYR A 241 -12.50 -16.62 16.55
C TYR A 241 -11.57 -16.23 17.68
N ASN A 242 -12.02 -15.36 18.61
CA ASN A 242 -11.14 -14.69 19.56
C ASN A 242 -9.90 -14.10 18.85
N ALA A 243 -10.14 -13.47 17.70
CA ALA A 243 -9.10 -12.97 16.80
C ALA A 243 -9.16 -11.45 16.69
N THR A 244 -8.01 -10.82 16.48
CA THR A 244 -7.92 -9.39 16.18
C THR A 244 -7.10 -9.09 14.93
N ILE A 245 -7.55 -8.06 14.21
CA ILE A 245 -6.85 -7.45 13.08
C ILE A 245 -6.66 -5.98 13.42
N GLU A 246 -5.41 -5.60 13.64
CA GLU A 246 -5.01 -4.37 14.30
C GLU A 246 -4.21 -3.47 13.37
N PHE A 247 -4.32 -2.16 13.56
CA PHE A 247 -3.44 -1.17 12.94
C PHE A 247 -2.83 -0.28 14.02
N TYR A 248 -1.51 -0.18 14.04
CA TYR A 248 -0.75 0.69 14.92
C TYR A 248 -0.03 1.79 14.12
N TRP A 249 -0.35 3.04 14.41
CA TRP A 249 0.27 4.22 13.79
C TRP A 249 1.70 4.40 14.27
N ALA A 250 2.66 4.12 13.39
CA ALA A 250 4.09 4.36 13.60
C ALA A 250 4.73 4.64 12.22
N PRO A 251 4.45 5.81 11.63
CA PRO A 251 4.69 6.08 10.21
C PRO A 251 6.17 6.10 9.81
N PHE A 252 7.06 6.30 10.78
CA PHE A 252 8.52 6.16 10.61
C PHE A 252 9.10 4.94 11.34
N LEU A 253 8.25 4.10 11.94
CA LEU A 253 8.54 3.02 12.89
C LEU A 253 9.17 3.49 14.21
N VAL A 254 10.21 4.32 14.12
CA VAL A 254 10.86 5.00 15.24
C VAL A 254 10.02 6.19 15.73
N GLU A 255 10.39 6.72 16.89
CA GLU A 255 9.74 7.89 17.49
C GLU A 255 9.91 9.12 16.60
N SER A 256 8.82 9.86 16.43
CA SER A 256 8.74 11.03 15.58
C SER A 256 7.78 12.07 16.15
N ASN A 257 7.89 13.30 15.66
CA ASN A 257 6.91 14.34 15.95
C ASN A 257 5.58 14.16 15.19
N SER A 258 5.41 13.05 14.47
CA SER A 258 4.24 12.73 13.65
C SER A 258 3.51 11.46 14.14
N ASP A 259 3.79 11.00 15.37
CA ASP A 259 3.23 9.79 15.97
C ASP A 259 1.81 9.98 16.54
N ASP A 260 1.29 11.20 16.56
CA ASP A 260 -0.09 11.48 16.94
C ASP A 260 -1.01 11.21 15.74
N PRO A 261 -1.91 10.20 15.81
CA PRO A 261 -2.74 9.81 14.67
C PRO A 261 -3.80 10.84 14.27
N ASP A 262 -4.03 11.89 15.08
CA ASP A 262 -4.93 12.99 14.76
C ASP A 262 -4.17 14.25 14.31
N ILE A 263 -2.94 14.46 14.82
CA ILE A 263 -2.10 15.64 14.55
C ILE A 263 -0.75 15.21 13.94
N HIS A 264 -0.81 14.51 12.81
CA HIS A 264 0.38 13.98 12.13
C HIS A 264 0.72 14.66 10.80
N SER A 265 -0.18 15.42 10.20
CA SER A 265 0.06 16.09 8.92
C SER A 265 0.80 17.43 9.13
N ILE A 266 2.08 17.34 9.45
CA ILE A 266 2.96 18.49 9.72
C ILE A 266 4.08 18.59 8.68
N THR A 267 4.53 19.83 8.44
CA THR A 267 5.51 20.15 7.39
C THR A 267 6.94 19.74 7.76
N ASP A 268 7.32 19.93 9.01
CA ASP A 268 8.66 19.65 9.51
C ASP A 268 8.68 18.33 10.25
N ARG A 269 8.66 17.24 9.48
CA ARG A 269 8.76 15.88 10.01
C ARG A 269 10.16 15.64 10.55
N MET A 270 10.23 15.15 11.78
CA MET A 270 11.47 14.89 12.50
C MET A 270 11.39 13.54 13.17
N ILE A 271 12.49 12.80 13.17
CA ILE A 271 12.58 11.46 13.77
C ILE A 271 13.73 11.38 14.75
N THR A 272 13.67 10.39 15.65
CA THR A 272 14.80 9.96 16.48
C THR A 272 15.16 8.52 16.09
N PRO A 273 16.12 8.31 15.17
CA PRO A 273 16.35 7.02 14.52
C PRO A 273 16.61 5.84 15.43
N THR A 274 17.13 6.09 16.63
CA THR A 274 17.48 5.07 17.62
C THR A 274 16.40 4.85 18.67
N SER A 275 15.29 5.60 18.64
CA SER A 275 14.19 5.49 19.61
C SER A 275 13.03 4.70 19.02
N ILE A 276 12.86 3.44 19.43
CA ILE A 276 11.74 2.60 18.97
C ILE A 276 10.93 1.97 20.12
N ALA A 277 11.51 1.89 21.32
CA ALA A 277 10.98 1.09 22.44
C ALA A 277 9.54 1.45 22.84
N LYS A 278 9.18 2.74 22.80
CA LYS A 278 7.82 3.21 23.15
C LYS A 278 6.76 2.67 22.19
N HIS A 279 7.04 2.65 20.89
CA HIS A 279 6.16 2.01 19.91
C HIS A 279 6.16 0.51 20.09
N ALA A 280 7.36 -0.06 20.20
CA ALA A 280 7.58 -1.49 20.18
C ALA A 280 6.97 -2.24 21.38
N ALA A 281 6.77 -1.56 22.50
CA ALA A 281 6.00 -2.07 23.64
C ALA A 281 4.58 -2.55 23.25
N ASN A 282 3.99 -2.02 22.18
CA ASN A 282 2.65 -2.40 21.69
C ASN A 282 2.68 -3.60 20.74
N TRP A 283 3.85 -3.94 20.18
CA TRP A 283 4.03 -5.00 19.19
C TRP A 283 4.34 -6.35 19.84
N ILE A 284 4.79 -6.34 21.09
CA ILE A 284 5.13 -7.55 21.86
C ILE A 284 3.90 -8.48 21.95
N GLY A 285 4.14 -9.76 21.65
CA GLY A 285 3.13 -10.82 21.76
C GLY A 285 2.09 -10.85 20.64
N VAL A 286 2.26 -10.04 19.59
CA VAL A 286 1.48 -10.16 18.34
C VAL A 286 1.97 -11.37 17.54
N ASP A 287 1.05 -12.13 16.94
CA ASP A 287 1.37 -13.39 16.24
C ASP A 287 1.68 -13.17 14.75
N TYR A 288 1.12 -12.13 14.13
CA TYR A 288 1.46 -11.70 12.77
C TYR A 288 1.75 -10.20 12.76
N LEU A 289 3.01 -9.82 12.54
CA LEU A 289 3.44 -8.42 12.48
C LEU A 289 3.72 -8.03 11.02
N ILE A 290 3.01 -7.03 10.51
CA ILE A 290 3.13 -6.54 9.14
C ILE A 290 3.60 -5.09 9.16
N PHE A 291 4.88 -4.88 8.86
CA PHE A 291 5.50 -3.56 8.90
C PHE A 291 5.51 -2.88 7.52
N ASN A 292 5.39 -1.55 7.50
CA ASN A 292 5.79 -0.72 6.36
C ASN A 292 6.34 0.63 6.86
N THR A 293 7.01 1.37 5.98
CA THR A 293 7.31 2.80 6.16
C THR A 293 7.85 3.35 4.85
N TYR A 294 7.19 4.32 4.22
CA TYR A 294 7.71 4.86 2.95
C TYR A 294 7.25 6.28 2.64
N ILE A 295 5.93 6.52 2.62
CA ILE A 295 5.40 7.66 1.85
C ILE A 295 5.90 9.01 2.37
N TRP A 296 6.09 9.15 3.67
CA TRP A 296 6.55 10.42 4.26
C TRP A 296 8.04 10.67 4.12
N TRP A 297 8.84 9.65 3.81
CA TRP A 297 10.23 9.84 3.41
C TRP A 297 10.33 10.59 2.09
N MET A 298 9.28 10.53 1.26
CA MET A 298 9.28 11.19 -0.05
C MET A 298 9.04 12.70 0.01
N ASN A 299 8.65 13.25 1.16
CA ASN A 299 8.39 14.69 1.32
C ASN A 299 9.64 15.55 1.08
N THR A 300 10.82 15.07 1.50
CA THR A 300 12.08 15.82 1.41
C THR A 300 13.25 14.89 1.06
N PRO A 301 14.29 15.40 0.35
CA PRO A 301 15.48 14.62 0.01
C PRO A 301 16.39 14.34 1.23
N LYS A 302 16.20 15.07 2.33
CA LYS A 302 16.88 14.87 3.60
C LYS A 302 15.88 14.65 4.72
N MET A 303 16.25 13.86 5.71
CA MET A 303 15.45 13.62 6.91
C MET A 303 16.02 14.41 8.10
N LYS A 304 15.13 15.05 8.86
CA LYS A 304 15.50 15.80 10.07
C LYS A 304 15.59 14.86 11.26
N ILE A 305 16.74 14.84 11.93
CA ILE A 305 17.06 13.92 13.02
C ILE A 305 17.18 14.69 14.33
N VAL A 306 16.47 14.24 15.36
CA VAL A 306 16.51 14.82 16.71
C VAL A 306 17.16 13.79 17.65
N PRO A 307 18.47 13.92 17.98
CA PRO A 307 19.19 12.89 18.71
C PRO A 307 18.70 12.66 20.15
N ASP A 308 18.16 13.70 20.80
CA ASP A 308 17.73 13.63 22.22
C ASP A 308 16.26 13.24 22.40
N GLY A 309 15.51 12.97 21.31
CA GLY A 309 14.08 12.63 21.35
C GLY A 309 13.15 13.78 21.75
N SER A 310 13.67 14.97 22.02
CA SER A 310 12.88 16.05 22.61
C SER A 310 12.26 16.96 21.55
N PHE A 311 11.11 16.58 21.01
CA PHE A 311 10.35 17.41 20.04
C PHE A 311 9.70 18.67 20.63
N THR A 312 9.61 18.77 21.97
CA THR A 312 8.87 19.84 22.66
C THR A 312 9.72 21.07 23.00
N ARG A 313 11.05 20.93 23.12
CA ARG A 313 11.97 22.04 23.39
C ARG A 313 12.08 22.96 22.17
N LYS A 314 11.90 24.27 22.36
CA LYS A 314 12.00 25.27 21.28
C LYS A 314 13.24 26.17 21.48
N PRO A 315 14.05 26.40 20.43
CA PRO A 315 14.00 25.75 19.11
C PRO A 315 14.40 24.27 19.22
N VAL A 316 13.74 23.39 18.45
CA VAL A 316 14.15 21.98 18.35
C VAL A 316 15.46 21.96 17.60
N LYS A 317 16.51 21.40 18.21
CA LYS A 317 17.78 21.17 17.52
C LYS A 317 17.68 19.86 16.75
N TYR A 318 18.01 19.91 15.47
CA TYR A 318 18.03 18.73 14.61
C TYR A 318 19.22 18.80 13.67
N ASP A 319 19.69 17.63 13.27
CA ASP A 319 20.62 17.45 12.16
C ASP A 319 19.83 17.04 10.91
N GLU A 320 20.45 17.14 9.73
CA GLU A 320 19.86 16.62 8.50
C GLU A 320 20.74 15.52 7.94
N LEU A 321 20.14 14.36 7.68
CA LEU A 321 20.77 13.25 7.00
C LEU A 321 20.17 13.07 5.61
N ASP A 322 20.97 12.52 4.69
CA ASP A 322 20.44 12.02 3.44
C ASP A 322 19.31 11.00 3.70
N ARG A 323 18.26 11.05 2.88
CA ARG A 323 17.06 10.23 3.07
C ARG A 323 17.39 8.73 3.12
N VAL A 324 18.23 8.24 2.22
CA VAL A 324 18.56 6.80 2.13
C VAL A 324 19.38 6.38 3.34
N VAL A 325 20.34 7.22 3.76
CA VAL A 325 21.15 6.98 4.97
C VAL A 325 20.28 6.93 6.23
N ALA A 326 19.37 7.90 6.40
CA ALA A 326 18.46 7.93 7.54
C ALA A 326 17.50 6.73 7.54
N TYR A 327 17.01 6.32 6.37
CA TYR A 327 16.13 5.17 6.22
C TYR A 327 16.83 3.85 6.55
N ARG A 328 18.08 3.69 6.11
CA ARG A 328 18.88 2.53 6.54
C ARG A 328 19.02 2.49 8.06
N GLN A 329 19.33 3.62 8.68
CA GLN A 329 19.53 3.72 10.14
C GLN A 329 18.28 3.33 10.95
N ILE A 330 17.07 3.74 10.52
CA ILE A 330 15.84 3.33 11.23
C ILE A 330 15.53 1.84 11.02
N LEU A 331 15.85 1.29 9.85
CA LEU A 331 15.63 -0.13 9.58
C LEU A 331 16.62 -1.01 10.37
N GLU A 332 17.85 -0.56 10.58
CA GLU A 332 18.81 -1.21 11.47
C GLU A 332 18.31 -1.19 12.93
N THR A 333 17.71 -0.09 13.37
CA THR A 333 17.08 0.00 14.71
C THR A 333 15.87 -0.92 14.84
N TRP A 334 15.00 -0.95 13.82
CA TRP A 334 13.84 -1.83 13.78
C TRP A 334 14.23 -3.30 13.76
N SER A 335 15.14 -3.70 12.87
CA SER A 335 15.58 -5.10 12.74
C SER A 335 16.31 -5.57 14.00
N GLY A 336 17.12 -4.72 14.64
CA GLY A 336 17.72 -5.00 15.95
C GLY A 336 16.65 -5.30 17.01
N TRP A 337 15.61 -4.47 17.09
CA TRP A 337 14.50 -4.73 18.01
C TRP A 337 13.79 -6.06 17.71
N VAL A 338 13.52 -6.36 16.43
CA VAL A 338 12.85 -7.61 16.03
C VAL A 338 13.71 -8.82 16.43
N GLU A 339 15.00 -8.80 16.10
CA GLU A 339 15.93 -9.89 16.43
C GLU A 339 16.05 -10.14 17.94
N GLU A 340 15.95 -9.09 18.75
CA GLU A 340 16.02 -9.21 20.20
C GLU A 340 14.72 -9.70 20.84
N ASN A 341 13.56 -9.23 20.34
CA ASN A 341 12.29 -9.32 21.08
C ASN A 341 11.27 -10.30 20.47
N VAL A 342 11.45 -10.75 19.24
CA VAL A 342 10.50 -11.64 18.56
C VAL A 342 10.94 -13.10 18.65
N ASP A 343 10.02 -13.96 19.08
CA ASP A 343 10.18 -15.42 18.99
C ASP A 343 9.63 -15.91 17.65
N PRO A 344 10.47 -16.39 16.72
CA PRO A 344 10.04 -16.83 15.39
C PRO A 344 9.19 -18.11 15.43
N LYS A 345 9.13 -18.82 16.57
CA LYS A 345 8.22 -19.96 16.77
C LYS A 345 6.79 -19.54 17.08
N ARG A 346 6.59 -18.28 17.44
CA ARG A 346 5.28 -17.73 17.78
C ARG A 346 4.81 -16.71 16.75
N THR A 347 5.71 -15.83 16.33
CA THR A 347 5.36 -14.65 15.54
C THR A 347 5.94 -14.76 14.14
N MET A 348 5.08 -14.58 13.13
CA MET A 348 5.49 -14.34 11.76
C MET A 348 5.67 -12.84 11.52
N VAL A 349 6.84 -12.45 11.02
CA VAL A 349 7.15 -11.05 10.66
C VAL A 349 7.13 -10.90 9.16
N LEU A 350 6.37 -9.92 8.68
CA LEU A 350 6.27 -9.55 7.27
C LEU A 350 6.65 -8.07 7.13
N PHE A 351 7.33 -7.73 6.05
CA PHE A 351 7.68 -6.34 5.73
C PHE A 351 7.21 -6.02 4.32
N MET A 352 6.29 -5.07 4.21
CA MET A 352 5.76 -4.61 2.93
C MET A 352 6.80 -3.74 2.24
N SER A 353 7.11 -4.04 0.97
CA SER A 353 7.93 -3.16 0.15
C SER A 353 7.21 -1.83 -0.14
N VAL A 354 7.89 -0.91 -0.81
CA VAL A 354 7.37 0.46 -1.00
C VAL A 354 6.11 0.48 -1.88
N SER A 355 5.05 1.15 -1.40
CA SER A 355 3.87 1.45 -2.22
C SER A 355 4.18 2.64 -3.13
N PRO A 356 4.06 2.51 -4.46
CA PRO A 356 4.39 3.58 -5.39
C PRO A 356 3.34 4.70 -5.37
N VAL A 357 3.66 5.79 -6.07
CA VAL A 357 2.77 6.92 -6.32
C VAL A 357 2.61 7.13 -7.82
N HIS A 358 1.56 7.83 -8.24
CA HIS A 358 1.31 8.12 -9.66
C HIS A 358 1.10 9.61 -9.91
N MET A 359 2.14 10.40 -9.60
CA MET A 359 2.08 11.87 -9.65
C MET A 359 2.48 12.48 -11.00
N GLN A 360 3.20 11.74 -11.85
CA GLN A 360 3.73 12.19 -13.14
C GLN A 360 3.35 11.19 -14.23
N SER A 361 2.38 11.56 -15.07
CA SER A 361 1.80 10.64 -16.06
C SER A 361 2.69 10.38 -17.27
N GLU A 362 3.72 11.20 -17.46
CA GLU A 362 4.83 10.96 -18.36
C GLU A 362 5.51 9.60 -18.07
N GLY A 363 5.55 9.20 -16.80
CA GLY A 363 6.18 7.97 -16.30
C GLY A 363 5.65 6.67 -16.89
N TRP A 364 4.41 6.71 -17.39
CA TRP A 364 3.75 5.60 -18.08
C TRP A 364 3.33 5.96 -19.52
N GLY A 365 3.96 6.98 -20.10
CA GLY A 365 3.77 7.36 -21.51
C GLY A 365 2.51 8.16 -21.81
N SER A 366 1.91 8.83 -20.82
CA SER A 366 0.72 9.68 -20.99
C SER A 366 0.97 11.12 -20.49
N PRO A 367 1.85 11.90 -21.16
CA PRO A 367 2.30 13.21 -20.68
C PRO A 367 1.17 14.25 -20.54
N ASP A 368 0.10 14.12 -21.31
CA ASP A 368 -1.01 15.09 -21.30
C ASP A 368 -2.03 14.84 -20.18
N ASN A 369 -1.95 13.69 -19.51
CA ASN A 369 -2.85 13.34 -18.41
C ASN A 369 -2.52 14.13 -17.13
N ILE A 370 -3.47 14.17 -16.20
CA ILE A 370 -3.32 14.89 -14.93
C ILE A 370 -3.06 13.88 -13.83
N LYS A 371 -1.79 13.66 -13.47
CA LYS A 371 -1.40 12.65 -12.47
C LYS A 371 -2.14 11.33 -12.77
N CYS A 372 -2.72 10.68 -11.77
CA CYS A 372 -3.56 9.49 -11.89
C CYS A 372 -5.06 9.76 -12.22
N PHE A 373 -5.51 11.00 -12.39
CA PHE A 373 -6.95 11.31 -12.37
C PHE A 373 -7.76 10.68 -13.52
N SER A 374 -7.21 10.69 -14.73
CA SER A 374 -7.88 10.18 -15.93
C SER A 374 -7.61 8.69 -16.18
N GLU A 375 -6.93 8.02 -15.27
CA GLU A 375 -6.49 6.64 -15.45
C GLU A 375 -7.56 5.65 -14.97
N THR A 376 -8.09 4.85 -15.89
CA THR A 376 -9.18 3.88 -15.61
C THR A 376 -8.77 2.44 -15.84
N GLN A 377 -7.57 2.22 -16.39
CA GLN A 377 -6.99 0.93 -16.70
C GLN A 377 -5.54 0.89 -16.20
N PRO A 378 -5.02 -0.27 -15.79
CA PRO A 378 -3.61 -0.41 -15.48
C PRO A 378 -2.73 -0.11 -16.70
N VAL A 379 -1.42 -0.08 -16.52
CA VAL A 379 -0.49 -0.05 -17.64
C VAL A 379 -0.52 -1.40 -18.36
N LEU A 380 -1.23 -1.47 -19.49
CA LEU A 380 -1.40 -2.71 -20.26
C LEU A 380 -0.19 -3.05 -21.14
N ASN A 381 0.57 -2.05 -21.57
CA ASN A 381 1.71 -2.23 -22.45
C ASN A 381 2.89 -1.38 -21.96
N TYR A 382 3.80 -2.01 -21.22
CA TYR A 382 5.03 -1.40 -20.72
C TYR A 382 6.25 -2.09 -21.34
N THR A 383 6.55 -1.74 -22.59
CA THR A 383 7.82 -2.14 -23.24
C THR A 383 9.04 -1.41 -22.68
N LYS A 384 8.80 -0.35 -21.92
CA LYS A 384 9.81 0.46 -21.23
C LYS A 384 9.56 0.40 -19.73
N THR A 385 10.63 0.55 -18.96
CA THR A 385 10.57 0.70 -17.50
C THR A 385 9.65 1.88 -17.15
N LEU A 386 8.76 1.66 -16.18
CA LEU A 386 7.92 2.71 -15.62
C LEU A 386 8.76 3.62 -14.73
N ASP A 387 8.58 4.93 -14.85
CA ASP A 387 9.20 5.92 -13.96
C ASP A 387 8.12 6.75 -13.27
N VAL A 388 7.52 6.18 -12.23
CA VAL A 388 6.39 6.79 -11.50
C VAL A 388 6.83 7.60 -10.27
N GLY A 389 8.15 7.72 -10.06
CA GLY A 389 8.73 8.39 -8.89
C GLY A 389 8.97 7.48 -7.68
N THR A 390 8.95 6.17 -7.86
CA THR A 390 9.38 5.23 -6.81
C THR A 390 10.86 5.43 -6.50
N ASP A 391 11.18 5.44 -5.22
CA ASP A 391 12.56 5.46 -4.75
C ASP A 391 13.05 4.03 -4.54
N TRP A 392 13.72 3.51 -5.57
CA TRP A 392 14.27 2.15 -5.57
C TRP A 392 15.46 1.98 -4.63
N ASP A 393 16.10 3.06 -4.15
CA ASP A 393 17.14 2.98 -3.12
C ASP A 393 16.50 2.63 -1.77
N LEU A 394 15.38 3.26 -1.41
CA LEU A 394 14.62 2.89 -0.21
C LEU A 394 14.05 1.47 -0.27
N PHE A 395 13.58 1.04 -1.45
CA PHE A 395 13.23 -0.36 -1.68
C PHE A 395 14.43 -1.27 -1.38
N THR A 396 15.59 -0.97 -1.96
CA THR A 396 16.82 -1.75 -1.81
C THR A 396 17.25 -1.83 -0.35
N GLU A 397 17.25 -0.72 0.38
CA GLU A 397 17.60 -0.72 1.81
C GLU A 397 16.64 -1.60 2.64
N SER A 398 15.33 -1.53 2.40
CA SER A 398 14.36 -2.38 3.10
C SER A 398 14.54 -3.87 2.78
N HIS A 399 14.84 -4.19 1.53
CA HIS A 399 15.09 -5.57 1.11
C HIS A 399 16.40 -6.11 1.68
N GLU A 400 17.49 -5.36 1.63
CA GLU A 400 18.80 -5.80 2.13
C GLU A 400 18.81 -5.93 3.65
N VAL A 401 18.18 -5.02 4.40
CA VAL A 401 18.09 -5.13 5.87
C VAL A 401 17.26 -6.35 6.27
N THR A 402 16.09 -6.57 5.66
CA THR A 402 15.24 -7.73 5.99
C THR A 402 15.90 -9.05 5.62
N LYS A 403 16.61 -9.10 4.49
CA LYS A 403 17.38 -10.28 4.04
C LYS A 403 18.59 -10.58 4.93
N ALA A 404 19.20 -9.58 5.54
CA ALA A 404 20.37 -9.73 6.41
C ALA A 404 20.03 -10.27 7.81
N MET A 405 18.75 -10.31 8.20
CA MET A 405 18.29 -10.84 9.47
C MET A 405 18.53 -12.36 9.54
N LYS A 406 19.01 -12.83 10.70
CA LYS A 406 19.52 -14.19 10.91
C LYS A 406 18.66 -15.02 11.84
N LYS A 407 18.20 -14.44 12.96
CA LYS A 407 17.46 -15.21 13.98
C LYS A 407 15.96 -15.18 13.72
N VAL A 408 15.40 -14.04 13.33
CA VAL A 408 13.97 -13.90 12.98
C VAL A 408 13.83 -13.79 11.46
N PRO A 409 13.24 -14.80 10.78
CA PRO A 409 12.97 -14.71 9.36
C PRO A 409 11.89 -13.65 9.10
N VAL A 410 12.11 -12.82 8.08
CA VAL A 410 11.13 -11.82 7.63
C VAL A 410 10.67 -12.15 6.22
N HIS A 411 9.35 -12.24 6.04
CA HIS A 411 8.75 -12.35 4.72
C HIS A 411 8.69 -10.96 4.08
N PHE A 412 9.60 -10.69 3.15
CA PHE A 412 9.57 -9.45 2.37
C PHE A 412 8.48 -9.54 1.28
N ILE A 413 7.46 -8.70 1.39
CA ILE A 413 6.29 -8.71 0.50
C ILE A 413 6.55 -7.69 -0.61
N ASN A 414 7.11 -8.18 -1.72
CA ASN A 414 7.55 -7.36 -2.85
C ASN A 414 6.35 -6.93 -3.73
N ILE A 415 5.66 -5.89 -3.30
CA ILE A 415 4.48 -5.33 -3.98
C ILE A 415 4.83 -4.20 -4.94
N THR A 416 6.07 -3.72 -4.99
CA THR A 416 6.39 -2.42 -5.60
C THR A 416 6.16 -2.41 -7.11
N ALA A 417 6.84 -3.26 -7.87
CA ALA A 417 6.75 -3.27 -9.33
C ALA A 417 5.32 -3.59 -9.84
N LEU A 418 4.65 -4.57 -9.24
CA LEU A 418 3.27 -4.89 -9.60
C LEU A 418 2.31 -3.74 -9.29
N SER A 419 2.60 -2.92 -8.28
CA SER A 419 1.77 -1.77 -7.92
C SER A 419 2.03 -0.56 -8.81
N GLU A 420 3.22 -0.41 -9.41
CA GLU A 420 3.52 0.66 -10.39
C GLU A 420 2.68 0.52 -11.67
N ILE A 421 2.20 -0.69 -11.95
CA ILE A 421 1.32 -0.94 -13.10
C ILE A 421 -0.09 -0.40 -12.83
N ARG A 422 -0.48 -0.19 -11.57
CA ARG A 422 -1.85 0.09 -11.14
C ARG A 422 -2.19 1.57 -11.03
N LYS A 423 -1.80 2.36 -12.02
CA LYS A 423 -2.11 3.81 -12.11
C LYS A 423 -3.61 4.14 -11.99
N ASP A 424 -4.48 3.18 -12.26
CA ASP A 424 -5.94 3.25 -12.20
C ASP A 424 -6.54 3.14 -10.79
N ALA A 425 -5.84 2.51 -9.83
CA ALA A 425 -6.44 2.08 -8.58
C ALA A 425 -6.44 3.14 -7.46
N HIS A 426 -5.85 4.32 -7.71
CA HIS A 426 -5.79 5.38 -6.71
C HIS A 426 -7.14 6.02 -6.41
N THR A 427 -7.23 6.59 -5.20
CA THR A 427 -8.42 7.35 -4.77
C THR A 427 -8.66 8.61 -5.59
N SER A 428 -7.62 9.21 -6.16
CA SER A 428 -7.72 10.37 -7.03
C SER A 428 -8.46 11.50 -6.32
N VAL A 429 -9.53 12.05 -6.89
CA VAL A 429 -10.37 13.08 -6.25
C VAL A 429 -11.54 12.51 -5.46
N HIS A 430 -11.67 11.19 -5.41
CA HIS A 430 -12.78 10.49 -4.76
C HIS A 430 -12.43 10.13 -3.32
N THR A 431 -11.99 11.12 -2.55
CA THR A 431 -11.42 10.92 -1.22
C THR A 431 -11.65 12.11 -0.29
N LEU A 432 -11.17 11.96 0.94
CA LEU A 432 -11.12 13.00 1.96
C LEU A 432 -9.89 13.88 1.81
N ARG A 433 -10.04 15.12 2.27
CA ARG A 433 -8.96 16.03 2.56
C ARG A 433 -9.23 16.70 3.89
N GLN A 434 -8.30 16.54 4.85
CA GLN A 434 -8.44 17.07 6.22
C GLN A 434 -9.73 16.60 6.91
N GLY A 435 -10.05 15.32 6.75
CA GLY A 435 -11.26 14.72 7.34
C GLY A 435 -12.57 15.16 6.69
N LYS A 436 -12.55 15.82 5.52
CA LYS A 436 -13.75 16.23 4.78
C LYS A 436 -13.70 15.76 3.34
N LEU A 437 -14.84 15.29 2.84
CA LEU A 437 -14.98 14.90 1.45
C LEU A 437 -14.71 16.08 0.52
N LEU A 438 -13.98 15.83 -0.58
CA LEU A 438 -13.73 16.86 -1.59
C LEU A 438 -15.04 17.34 -2.23
N THR A 439 -15.23 18.66 -2.29
CA THR A 439 -16.41 19.25 -2.95
C THR A 439 -16.34 19.08 -4.46
N LYS A 440 -17.47 19.25 -5.17
CA LYS A 440 -17.49 19.15 -6.64
C LYS A 440 -16.48 20.10 -7.32
N GLU A 441 -16.31 21.30 -6.79
CA GLU A 441 -15.35 22.30 -7.28
C GLU A 441 -13.90 21.85 -7.06
N GLN A 442 -13.63 21.17 -5.94
CA GLN A 442 -12.30 20.61 -5.66
C GLN A 442 -12.02 19.39 -6.53
N GLN A 443 -13.00 18.51 -6.71
CA GLN A 443 -12.91 17.35 -7.61
C GLN A 443 -12.69 17.77 -9.07
N ALA A 444 -13.25 18.91 -9.49
CA ALA A 444 -13.01 19.49 -10.81
C ALA A 444 -11.58 20.06 -11.00
N ASN A 445 -10.73 20.08 -9.96
CA ASN A 445 -9.34 20.51 -10.05
C ASN A 445 -8.35 19.41 -9.61
N PRO A 446 -8.24 18.32 -10.40
CA PRO A 446 -7.41 17.17 -10.04
C PRO A 446 -5.91 17.49 -9.95
N ARG A 447 -5.42 18.49 -10.69
CA ARG A 447 -4.01 18.94 -10.58
C ARG A 447 -3.64 19.27 -9.13
N LYS A 448 -4.58 19.89 -8.42
CA LYS A 448 -4.42 20.32 -7.03
C LYS A 448 -4.88 19.28 -6.01
N PHE A 449 -5.97 18.57 -6.30
CA PHE A 449 -6.67 17.77 -5.28
C PHE A 449 -6.61 16.25 -5.48
N ALA A 450 -6.14 15.75 -6.63
CA ALA A 450 -6.03 14.31 -6.80
C ALA A 450 -4.95 13.74 -5.88
N ASP A 451 -5.36 12.77 -5.07
CA ASP A 451 -4.55 11.87 -4.26
C ASP A 451 -4.13 10.67 -5.12
N CYS A 452 -2.87 10.65 -5.52
CA CYS A 452 -2.26 9.55 -6.26
C CYS A 452 -1.24 8.79 -5.39
N ILE A 453 -1.61 8.62 -4.12
CA ILE A 453 -0.87 7.91 -3.08
C ILE A 453 -1.76 6.78 -2.55
N HIS A 454 -2.93 7.12 -2.03
CA HIS A 454 -3.84 6.15 -1.42
C HIS A 454 -4.68 5.42 -2.47
N TRP A 455 -5.17 4.24 -2.11
CA TRP A 455 -5.83 3.30 -3.00
C TRP A 455 -7.31 3.14 -2.63
N CYS A 456 -8.16 3.08 -3.66
CA CYS A 456 -9.56 2.73 -3.49
C CYS A 456 -9.71 1.32 -2.91
N LEU A 457 -10.76 1.09 -2.13
CA LEU A 457 -11.14 -0.24 -1.63
C LEU A 457 -12.60 -0.57 -2.02
N PRO A 458 -12.88 -1.76 -2.59
CA PRO A 458 -11.93 -2.81 -2.98
C PRO A 458 -10.97 -2.36 -4.08
N GLY A 459 -9.79 -2.96 -4.16
CA GLY A 459 -8.73 -2.56 -5.09
C GLY A 459 -7.37 -3.19 -4.80
N LEU A 460 -6.30 -2.50 -5.20
CA LEU A 460 -4.92 -3.01 -5.15
C LEU A 460 -4.48 -3.58 -3.78
N PRO A 461 -4.78 -2.96 -2.62
CA PRO A 461 -4.39 -3.52 -1.33
C PRO A 461 -5.00 -4.88 -1.00
N ASP A 462 -6.10 -5.26 -1.68
CA ASP A 462 -6.67 -6.60 -1.53
C ASP A 462 -5.69 -7.67 -2.05
N THR A 463 -5.04 -7.42 -3.19
CA THR A 463 -3.98 -8.30 -3.73
C THR A 463 -2.74 -8.34 -2.81
N TRP A 464 -2.39 -7.24 -2.15
CA TRP A 464 -1.32 -7.27 -1.16
C TRP A 464 -1.64 -8.21 -0.01
N ASN A 465 -2.91 -8.24 0.40
CA ASN A 465 -3.42 -9.15 1.43
C ASN A 465 -3.53 -10.60 0.95
N GLU A 466 -3.71 -10.86 -0.35
CA GLU A 466 -3.59 -12.22 -0.92
C GLU A 466 -2.18 -12.79 -0.71
N PHE A 467 -1.12 -11.98 -0.84
CA PHE A 467 0.25 -12.43 -0.52
C PHE A 467 0.43 -12.75 0.97
N ILE A 468 -0.06 -11.88 1.85
CA ILE A 468 -0.03 -12.12 3.30
C ILE A 468 -0.76 -13.42 3.64
N TYR A 469 -1.97 -13.58 3.09
CA TYR A 469 -2.75 -14.80 3.23
C TYR A 469 -1.96 -16.03 2.77
N GLY A 470 -1.34 -15.96 1.59
CA GLY A 470 -0.51 -17.03 1.04
C GLY A 470 0.62 -17.46 1.97
N HIS A 471 1.37 -16.52 2.55
CA HIS A 471 2.42 -16.82 3.54
C HIS A 471 1.85 -17.45 4.82
N ILE A 472 0.70 -16.97 5.30
CA ILE A 472 0.06 -17.49 6.52
C ILE A 472 -0.43 -18.93 6.32
N VAL A 473 -1.11 -19.22 5.22
CA VAL A 473 -1.71 -20.55 5.00
C VAL A 473 -0.69 -21.60 4.55
N SER A 474 0.42 -21.19 3.93
CA SER A 474 1.51 -22.09 3.51
C SER A 474 2.49 -22.42 4.64
N SER A 475 2.53 -21.63 5.71
CA SER A 475 3.50 -21.78 6.80
C SER A 475 3.47 -23.16 7.48
N PRO A 476 4.61 -23.89 7.53
CA PRO A 476 4.72 -25.18 8.22
C PRO A 476 4.50 -25.08 9.74
N LEU A 477 4.78 -23.92 10.34
CA LEU A 477 4.67 -23.67 11.79
C LEU A 477 3.28 -24.05 12.31
N GLN A 478 2.24 -23.80 11.50
CA GLN A 478 0.88 -24.11 11.89
C GLN A 478 0.52 -25.59 11.69
N ARG A 479 1.11 -26.27 10.70
CA ARG A 479 0.89 -27.71 10.48
C ARG A 479 1.39 -28.54 11.66
N GLN A 480 2.47 -28.13 12.31
CA GLN A 480 2.98 -28.81 13.52
C GLN A 480 2.10 -28.55 14.75
N ILE A 481 1.59 -27.33 14.93
CA ILE A 481 0.68 -26.99 16.05
C ILE A 481 -0.68 -27.69 15.89
N GLU A 482 -1.24 -27.71 14.69
CA GLU A 482 -2.50 -28.41 14.38
C GLU A 482 -2.37 -29.92 14.60
N ASN A 483 -1.24 -30.52 14.18
CA ASN A 483 -0.96 -31.95 14.39
C ASN A 483 -0.69 -32.30 15.86
N GLN A 484 -0.25 -31.36 16.69
CA GLN A 484 -0.08 -31.56 18.14
C GLN A 484 -1.37 -31.34 18.94
N SER A 485 -2.31 -30.54 18.43
CA SER A 485 -3.60 -30.27 19.07
C SER A 485 -4.66 -31.34 18.75
N ALA A 486 -4.43 -32.13 17.70
CA ALA A 486 -5.28 -33.25 17.27
C ALA A 486 -4.86 -34.61 17.87
N ARG A 487 -3.84 -34.62 18.75
CA ARG A 487 -3.45 -35.76 19.60
C ARG A 487 -3.77 -35.42 21.04
#